data_AF-A0A355GVL8-F1
#
_entry.id   AF-A0A355GVL8-F1
#
_cell.length_a   1.000
_cell.length_b   1.000
_cell.length_c   1.000
_cell.angle_alpha   90.00
_cell.angle_beta   90.00
_cell.angle_gamma   90.00
#
_symmetry.space_group_name_H-M   'P 1'
#
loop_
_entity.id
_entity.type
_entity.pdbx_description
1 polymer ?
#
loop_
_entity_poly.entity_id
_entity_poly.type
_entity_poly.pdbx_seq_one_letter_code
_entity_poly.pdbx_strand_id
1 'polypeptide(L)'
;LMAFLLILPLLFKRPPHVLAQIFRKRPMLRKGFIGAVLASIIALIVNDSGVVAAATCMILAGIGLIDLVLIEVYAPDSVGAQQPKTAKSC
;
A
#
# COMPACT_ATOMS: atom_id res chain seq x y z
N LEU A 1 -1.03 8.00 23.86
CA LEU A 1 -1.68 7.73 22.56
C LEU A 1 -1.31 8.78 21.49
N MET A 2 -1.65 10.06 21.70
CA MET A 2 -1.38 11.13 20.71
C MET A 2 0.11 11.35 20.38
N ALA A 3 1.00 11.30 21.38
CA ALA A 3 2.44 11.38 21.14
C ALA A 3 2.98 10.19 20.32
N PHE A 4 2.42 8.99 20.51
CA PHE A 4 2.80 7.80 19.77
C PHE A 4 2.37 7.90 18.30
N LEU A 5 1.16 8.41 18.04
CA LEU A 5 0.64 8.68 16.70
C LEU A 5 1.46 9.74 15.93
N LEU A 6 2.05 10.71 16.61
CA LEU A 6 2.94 11.72 16.01
C LEU A 6 4.34 11.18 15.69
N ILE A 7 4.84 10.23 16.49
CA ILE A 7 6.20 9.68 16.36
C ILE A 7 6.28 8.60 15.29
N LEU A 8 5.23 7.79 15.11
CA LEU A 8 5.18 6.75 14.06
C LEU A 8 5.49 7.26 12.65
N PRO A 9 4.83 8.31 12.12
CA PRO A 9 5.09 8.78 10.76
C PRO A 9 6.50 9.40 10.61
N LEU A 10 7.08 9.94 11.69
CA LEU A 10 8.48 10.37 11.69
C LEU A 10 9.44 9.19 11.54
N LEU A 11 9.13 8.05 12.15
CA LEU A 11 9.96 6.85 12.11
C LEU A 11 9.92 6.16 10.73
N PHE A 12 8.76 6.17 10.07
CA PHE A 12 8.59 5.61 8.73
C PHE A 12 9.00 6.55 7.59
N LYS A 13 9.58 7.73 7.89
CA LYS A 13 9.94 8.74 6.89
C LYS A 13 11.01 8.28 5.88
N ARG A 14 11.73 7.19 6.18
CA ARG A 14 12.64 6.52 5.24
C ARG A 14 12.08 5.17 4.82
N PRO A 15 11.21 5.12 3.79
CA PRO A 15 10.81 3.84 3.24
C PRO A 15 12.04 3.10 2.69
N PRO A 16 12.12 1.79 2.87
CA PRO A 16 13.24 0.99 2.38
C PRO A 16 13.38 1.11 0.86
N HIS A 17 14.62 1.19 0.37
CA HIS A 17 14.96 1.43 -1.05
C HIS A 17 14.24 0.45 -2.02
N VAL A 18 13.96 -0.77 -1.55
CA VAL A 18 13.24 -1.82 -2.27
C VAL A 18 11.82 -1.39 -2.67
N LEU A 19 11.10 -0.71 -1.78
CA LEU A 19 9.74 -0.20 -2.02
C LEU A 19 9.70 0.81 -3.17
N ALA A 20 10.72 1.68 -3.22
CA ALA A 20 10.82 2.71 -4.26
C ALA A 20 11.05 2.10 -5.65
N GLN A 21 11.82 1.01 -5.73
CA GLN A 21 12.03 0.29 -6.99
C GLN A 21 10.75 -0.43 -7.45
N ILE A 22 10.02 -1.07 -6.53
CA ILE A 22 8.76 -1.76 -6.82
C ILE A 22 7.70 -0.77 -7.33
N PHE A 23 7.53 0.38 -6.66
CA PHE A 23 6.60 1.41 -7.11
C PHE A 23 6.97 2.03 -8.47
N ARG A 24 8.25 1.99 -8.85
CA ARG A 24 8.70 2.45 -10.17
C ARG A 24 8.45 1.41 -11.26
N LYS A 25 8.61 0.12 -10.96
CA LYS A 25 8.32 -0.99 -11.90
C LYS A 25 6.82 -1.20 -12.12
N ARG A 26 5.97 -1.01 -11.09
CA ARG A 26 4.53 -1.31 -11.16
C ARG A 26 3.67 -0.10 -10.74
N PRO A 27 3.34 0.81 -11.66
CA PRO A 27 2.61 2.05 -11.36
C PRO A 27 1.17 1.83 -10.88
N MET A 28 0.54 0.69 -11.22
CA MET A 28 -0.81 0.34 -10.73
C MET A 28 -0.82 0.09 -9.22
N LEU A 29 0.25 -0.50 -8.67
CA LEU A 29 0.38 -0.77 -7.25
C LEU A 29 0.65 0.50 -6.46
N ARG A 30 1.41 1.43 -7.04
CA ARG A 30 1.58 2.79 -6.49
C ARG A 30 0.22 3.49 -6.33
N LYS A 31 -0.69 3.34 -7.29
CA LYS A 31 -2.04 3.92 -7.21
C LYS A 31 -2.87 3.26 -6.11
N GLY A 32 -2.81 1.93 -5.95
CA GLY A 32 -3.50 1.21 -4.87
C GLY A 32 -3.02 1.63 -3.48
N PHE A 33 -1.70 1.77 -3.30
CA PHE A 33 -1.13 2.23 -2.03
C PHE A 33 -1.52 3.68 -1.70
N ILE A 34 -1.43 4.59 -2.67
CA ILE A 34 -1.88 5.98 -2.49
C ILE A 34 -3.38 6.03 -2.16
N GLY A 35 -4.20 5.21 -2.83
CA GLY A 35 -5.63 5.11 -2.55
C GLY A 35 -5.91 4.65 -1.11
N ALA A 36 -5.17 3.66 -0.61
CA ALA A 36 -5.31 3.19 0.77
C ALA A 36 -4.88 4.23 1.80
N VAL A 37 -3.81 5.00 1.52
CA VAL A 37 -3.41 6.15 2.35
C VAL A 37 -4.51 7.21 2.38
N LEU A 38 -5.06 7.57 1.21
CA LEU A 38 -6.13 8.56 1.13
C LEU A 38 -7.39 8.10 1.87
N ALA A 39 -7.77 6.83 1.70
CA ALA A 39 -8.90 6.23 2.40
C ALA A 39 -8.70 6.23 3.92
N SER A 40 -7.49 5.93 4.39
CA SER A 40 -7.14 5.97 5.81
C SER A 40 -7.27 7.40 6.39
N ILE A 41 -6.81 8.42 5.64
CA ILE A 41 -6.96 9.84 6.05
C ILE A 41 -8.44 10.24 6.10
N ILE A 42 -9.23 9.90 5.08
CA ILE A 42 -10.68 10.18 5.04
C ILE A 42 -11.39 9.48 6.22
N ALA A 43 -11.08 8.21 6.46
CA ALA A 43 -11.63 7.44 7.58
C ALA A 43 -11.26 8.02 8.94
N LEU A 44 -10.07 8.62 9.07
CA LEU A 44 -9.64 9.28 10.30
C LEU A 44 -10.43 10.55 10.60
N ILE A 45 -10.89 11.26 9.57
CA ILE A 45 -11.66 12.52 9.68
C ILE A 45 -13.15 12.27 9.90
N VAL A 46 -13.71 11.25 9.25
CA VAL A 46 -15.17 11.06 9.16
C VAL A 46 -15.74 10.18 10.29
N ASN A 47 -14.92 9.41 10.99
CA ASN A 47 -15.39 8.43 11.97
C ASN A 47 -15.07 8.87 13.41
N ASP A 48 -16.02 8.71 14.33
CA ASP A 48 -15.89 9.03 15.76
C ASP A 48 -14.72 8.30 16.43
N SER A 49 -14.37 7.12 15.91
CA SER A 49 -13.16 6.38 16.29
C SER A 49 -12.19 6.27 15.11
N GLY A 50 -12.07 7.33 14.31
CA GLY A 50 -11.35 7.35 13.03
C GLY A 50 -9.95 6.76 13.06
N VAL A 51 -9.28 6.77 14.22
CA VAL A 51 -8.03 6.02 14.46
C VAL A 51 -8.14 4.52 14.19
N VAL A 52 -9.20 3.85 14.65
CA VAL A 52 -9.38 2.39 14.45
C VAL A 52 -9.64 2.08 12.99
N ALA A 53 -10.48 2.86 12.32
CA ALA A 53 -10.76 2.67 10.90
C ALA A 53 -9.52 2.94 10.03
N ALA A 54 -8.79 4.02 10.33
CA ALA A 54 -7.55 4.34 9.65
C ALA A 54 -6.47 3.27 9.86
N ALA A 55 -6.35 2.73 11.07
CA ALA A 55 -5.43 1.63 11.39
C ALA A 55 -5.77 0.37 10.59
N THR A 56 -7.04 0.00 10.52
CA THR A 56 -7.49 -1.15 9.71
C THR A 56 -7.16 -0.96 8.23
N CYS A 57 -7.39 0.24 7.67
CA CYS A 57 -7.00 0.55 6.29
C CYS A 57 -5.49 0.41 6.07
N MET A 58 -4.67 0.86 7.01
CA MET A 58 -3.20 0.74 6.94
C MET A 58 -2.71 -0.70 7.12
N ILE A 59 -3.35 -1.49 7.98
CA ILE A 59 -3.03 -2.92 8.16
C ILE A 59 -3.28 -3.67 6.85
N LEU A 60 -4.44 -3.46 6.21
CA LEU A 60 -4.75 -4.08 4.92
C LEU A 60 -3.78 -3.63 3.82
N ALA A 61 -3.46 -2.34 3.77
CA ALA A 61 -2.46 -1.82 2.83
C ALA A 61 -1.07 -2.44 3.06
N GLY A 62 -0.68 -2.60 4.32
CA GLY A 62 0.58 -3.20 4.74
C GLY A 62 0.68 -4.68 4.37
N ILE A 63 -0.39 -5.46 4.59
CA ILE A 63 -0.44 -6.87 4.18
C ILE A 63 -0.26 -7.01 2.67
N GLY A 64 -0.98 -6.21 1.87
CA GLY A 64 -0.82 -6.23 0.41
C GLY A 64 0.59 -5.81 -0.04
N LEU A 65 1.26 -4.94 0.73
CA LEU A 65 2.62 -4.54 0.45
C LEU A 65 3.64 -5.64 0.78
N ILE A 66 3.46 -6.35 1.90
CA ILE A 66 4.31 -7.46 2.32
C ILE A 66 4.20 -8.62 1.34
N ASP A 67 2.97 -8.98 0.95
CA ASP A 67 2.71 -10.02 -0.04
C ASP A 67 3.42 -9.70 -1.37
N LEU A 68 3.36 -8.44 -1.79
CA LEU A 68 4.04 -7.97 -2.99
C LEU A 68 5.58 -8.07 -2.90
N VAL A 69 6.16 -7.69 -1.77
CA VAL A 69 7.61 -7.84 -1.56
C VAL A 69 7.98 -9.32 -1.53
N LEU A 70 7.16 -10.16 -0.92
CA LEU A 70 7.37 -11.61 -0.88
C LEU A 70 7.34 -12.21 -2.28
N ILE A 71 6.39 -11.81 -3.12
CA ILE A 71 6.30 -12.18 -4.53
C ILE A 71 7.55 -11.75 -5.31
N GLU A 72 7.98 -10.48 -5.19
CA GLU A 72 9.15 -9.99 -5.94
C GLU A 72 10.46 -10.68 -5.49
N VAL A 73 10.58 -11.05 -4.21
CA VAL A 73 11.79 -11.68 -3.64
C VAL A 73 11.83 -13.19 -3.85
N TYR A 74 10.72 -13.91 -3.67
CA TYR A 74 10.67 -15.38 -3.72
C TYR A 74 10.11 -15.96 -5.03
N ALA A 75 9.29 -15.20 -5.77
CA ALA A 75 8.57 -15.71 -6.94
C ALA A 75 8.55 -14.70 -8.10
N PRO A 76 9.72 -14.27 -8.61
CA PRO A 76 9.78 -13.26 -9.68
C PRO A 76 9.08 -13.72 -10.98
N ASP A 77 8.94 -15.03 -11.20
CA ASP A 77 8.45 -15.61 -12.45
C ASP A 77 6.96 -16.03 -12.43
N SER A 78 6.31 -16.07 -11.26
CA SER A 78 4.95 -16.62 -11.12
C SER A 78 3.84 -15.60 -11.40
N VAL A 79 4.13 -14.29 -11.30
CA VAL A 79 3.14 -13.20 -11.40
C VAL A 79 3.22 -12.47 -12.75
N GLY A 80 3.51 -13.25 -13.80
CA GLY A 80 3.29 -12.88 -15.21
C GLY A 80 1.91 -13.30 -15.73
N ALA A 81 1.11 -14.06 -14.96
CA ALA A 81 -0.11 -14.71 -15.43
C ALA A 81 -1.43 -13.95 -15.12
N GLN A 82 -1.39 -12.66 -14.78
CA GLN A 82 -2.61 -11.84 -14.68
C GLN A 82 -2.35 -10.38 -15.04
N GLN A 83 -2.06 -10.13 -16.32
CA GLN A 83 -2.72 -9.03 -17.01
C GLN A 83 -3.80 -9.64 -17.92
N PRO A 84 -5.10 -9.42 -17.68
CA PRO A 84 -6.05 -9.56 -18.76
C PRO A 84 -5.64 -8.54 -19.81
N LYS A 85 -5.06 -9.03 -20.91
CA LYS A 85 -4.83 -8.24 -22.13
C LYS A 85 -6.16 -7.58 -22.44
N THR A 86 -6.17 -6.26 -22.41
CA THR A 86 -7.26 -5.47 -22.96
C THR A 86 -7.53 -6.01 -24.35
N ALA A 87 -8.63 -6.73 -24.51
CA ALA A 87 -9.17 -7.08 -25.80
C ALA A 87 -9.33 -5.74 -26.53
N LYS A 88 -8.44 -5.49 -27.49
CA LYS A 88 -8.69 -4.50 -28.51
C LYS A 88 -9.93 -5.01 -29.23
N SER A 89 -11.07 -4.37 -28.98
CA SER A 89 -12.23 -4.50 -29.85
C SER A 89 -11.80 -3.91 -31.19
N CYS A 90 -11.66 -4.79 -32.18
CA CYS A 90 -12.06 -4.44 -33.53
C CYS A 90 -13.55 -4.08 -33.53
#